data_AF-A0A202E7H8-F1
#
_entry.id   AF-A0A202E7H8-F1
#
_cell.length_a   1.000
_cell.length_b   1.000
_cell.length_c   1.000
_cell.angle_alpha   90.00
_cell.angle_beta   90.00
_cell.angle_gamma   90.00
#
_symmetry.space_group_name_H-M   'P 1'
#
loop_
_entity.id
_entity.type
_entity.pdbx_description
1 polymer ?
#
loop_
_entity_poly.entity_id
_entity_poly.type
_entity_poly.pdbx_seq_one_letter_code
_entity_poly.pdbx_strand_id
1 'polypeptide(L)' 'MDEPARLGADSIADAVYWLGNIAYLLVTLAVAGALANAIGTALGGGYPGTGLGVLTFVAVFLGAMRLYFALFMQNA' A
#
# COMPACT_ATOMS: atom_id res chain seq x y z
N MET A 1 -30.54 27.01 -0.14
CA MET A 1 -30.20 26.96 1.30
C MET A 1 -29.17 25.85 1.52
N ASP A 2 -28.07 25.85 0.76
CA ASP A 2 -27.40 24.58 0.41
C ASP A 2 -25.90 24.54 0.79
N GLU A 3 -25.36 25.65 1.28
CA GLU A 3 -23.98 25.80 1.76
C GLU A 3 -23.56 24.77 2.83
N PRO A 4 -24.36 24.48 3.89
CA PRO A 4 -23.94 23.52 4.92
C PRO A 4 -23.93 22.07 4.43
N ALA A 5 -24.82 21.71 3.49
CA ALA A 5 -24.84 20.39 2.89
C ALA A 5 -23.64 20.17 1.98
N ARG A 6 -23.20 21.22 1.25
CA ARG A 6 -22.00 21.20 0.41
C ARG A 6 -20.73 21.05 1.25
N LEU A 7 -20.59 21.82 2.33
CA LEU A 7 -19.46 21.72 3.26
C LEU A 7 -19.37 20.34 3.94
N GLY A 8 -20.51 19.73 4.28
CA GLY A 8 -20.56 18.37 4.82
C GLY A 8 -20.17 17.29 3.79
N ALA A 9 -20.59 17.44 2.54
CA ALA A 9 -20.23 16.51 1.46
C ALA A 9 -18.72 16.56 1.13
N ASP A 10 -18.14 17.76 1.09
CA ASP A 10 -16.70 17.96 0.85
C ASP A 10 -15.87 17.30 1.97
N SER A 11 -16.29 17.44 3.24
CA SER A 11 -15.63 16.79 4.39
C SER A 11 -15.66 15.27 4.33
N ILE A 12 -16.76 14.67 3.83
CA ILE A 12 -16.87 13.21 3.70
C ILE A 12 -16.00 12.72 2.55
N ALA A 13 -15.95 13.46 1.43
CA ALA A 13 -15.10 13.12 0.29
C ALA A 13 -13.61 13.12 0.69
N ASP A 14 -13.17 14.11 1.44
CA ASP A 14 -11.80 14.19 1.96
C ASP A 14 -11.47 13.03 2.91
N ALA A 15 -12.41 12.67 3.79
CA ALA A 15 -12.23 11.54 4.70
C ALA A 15 -12.11 10.20 3.93
N VAL A 16 -12.93 10.00 2.89
CA VAL A 16 -12.87 8.81 2.03
C VAL A 16 -11.56 8.77 1.25
N TYR A 17 -11.06 9.90 0.77
CA TYR A 17 -9.75 9.98 0.11
C TYR A 17 -8.61 9.54 1.04
N TRP A 18 -8.58 10.04 2.28
CA TRP A 18 -7.61 9.62 3.29
C TRP A 18 -7.73 8.13 3.63
N LEU A 19 -8.95 7.64 3.79
CA LEU A 19 -9.20 6.23 4.06
C LEU A 19 -8.72 5.34 2.90
N GLY A 20 -8.92 5.80 1.66
CA GLY A 20 -8.42 5.13 0.45
C GLY A 20 -6.90 5.04 0.41
N ASN A 21 -6.20 6.12 0.77
CA ASN A 21 -4.73 6.13 0.87
C ASN A 21 -4.23 5.14 1.94
N ILE A 22 -4.85 5.13 3.12
CA ILE A 22 -4.50 4.18 4.20
C ILE A 22 -4.75 2.74 3.74
N ALA A 23 -5.91 2.47 3.13
CA ALA A 23 -6.25 1.15 2.62
C ALA A 23 -5.22 0.68 1.58
N TYR A 24 -4.79 1.56 0.67
CA TYR A 24 -3.74 1.25 -0.31
C TYR A 24 -2.41 0.85 0.35
N LEU A 25 -1.96 1.61 1.36
CA LEU A 25 -0.73 1.30 2.08
C LEU A 25 -0.82 -0.06 2.82
N LEU A 26 -1.95 -0.34 3.46
CA LEU A 26 -2.18 -1.60 4.16
C LEU A 26 -2.22 -2.80 3.19
N VAL A 27 -2.89 -2.66 2.05
CA VAL A 27 -2.92 -3.70 1.00
C VAL A 27 -1.52 -3.92 0.44
N THR A 28 -0.78 -2.86 0.19
CA THR A 28 0.62 -2.94 -0.28
C THR A 28 1.47 -3.74 0.70
N LEU A 29 1.36 -3.44 2.00
CA LEU A 29 2.09 -4.14 3.04
C LEU A 29 1.71 -5.63 3.10
N ALA A 30 0.41 -5.94 3.03
CA ALA A 30 -0.09 -7.31 3.05
C ALA A 30 0.40 -8.12 1.83
N VAL A 31 0.34 -7.54 0.63
CA VAL A 31 0.80 -8.19 -0.61
C VAL A 31 2.32 -8.43 -0.57
N ALA A 32 3.10 -7.42 -0.19
CA ALA A 32 4.55 -7.56 -0.09
C ALA A 32 4.95 -8.62 0.94
N GLY A 33 4.29 -8.64 2.11
CA GLY A 33 4.50 -9.65 3.15
C GLY A 33 4.12 -11.06 2.70
N ALA A 34 2.98 -11.23 2.02
CA ALA A 34 2.53 -12.52 1.52
C ALA A 34 3.50 -13.08 0.47
N LEU A 35 3.99 -12.24 -0.45
CA LEU A 35 4.98 -12.63 -1.45
C LEU A 35 6.32 -13.01 -0.81
N ALA A 36 6.79 -12.22 0.16
CA ALA A 36 8.00 -12.53 0.92
C ALA A 36 7.91 -13.90 1.61
N ASN A 37 6.77 -14.19 2.25
CA ASN A 37 6.52 -15.47 2.90
C ASN A 37 6.44 -16.63 1.90
N ALA A 38 5.78 -16.43 0.76
CA ALA A 38 5.68 -17.44 -0.29
C ALA A 38 7.07 -17.80 -0.86
N ILE A 39 7.92 -16.81 -1.14
CA ILE A 39 9.28 -17.03 -1.63
C ILE A 39 10.16 -17.67 -0.55
N GLY A 40 10.08 -17.19 0.69
CA GLY A 40 10.82 -17.78 1.80
C GLY A 40 10.47 -19.26 2.05
N THR A 41 9.20 -19.62 1.87
CA THR A 41 8.72 -21.00 1.98
C THR A 41 9.15 -21.86 0.80
N ALA A 42 9.01 -21.36 -0.44
CA ALA A 42 9.36 -22.09 -1.66
C ALA A 42 10.85 -22.46 -1.73
N LEU A 43 11.72 -21.66 -1.09
CA LEU A 43 13.17 -21.86 -1.08
C LEU A 43 13.67 -22.71 0.10
N GLY A 44 12.78 -23.33 0.87
CA GLY A 44 13.13 -24.31 1.89
C GLY A 44 13.45 -23.74 3.28
N GLY A 45 13.15 -22.46 3.54
CA GLY A 45 13.38 -21.82 4.84
C GLY A 45 14.86 -21.61 5.19
N GLY A 46 15.12 -21.14 6.42
CA GLY A 46 16.48 -20.79 6.88
C GLY A 46 17.01 -19.48 6.31
N TYR A 47 18.28 -19.16 6.63
CA TYR A 47 18.88 -17.85 6.30
C TYR A 47 18.80 -17.46 4.80
N PRO A 48 19.01 -18.37 3.82
CA PRO A 48 18.88 -18.01 2.41
C PRO A 48 17.43 -17.72 1.99
N GLY A 49 16.47 -18.53 2.43
CA GLY A 49 15.06 -18.34 2.13
C GLY A 49 14.50 -17.07 2.78
N THR A 50 14.85 -16.82 4.04
CA THR A 50 14.48 -15.57 4.74
C THR A 50 15.13 -14.35 4.07
N GLY A 51 16.40 -14.43 3.69
CA GLY A 51 17.10 -13.34 3.01
C GLY A 51 16.44 -12.97 1.68
N LEU A 52 16.09 -13.96 0.86
CA LEU A 52 15.38 -13.74 -0.40
C LEU A 52 13.95 -13.24 -0.17
N GLY A 53 13.24 -13.74 0.84
CA GLY A 53 11.94 -13.22 1.23
C GLY A 53 11.99 -11.73 1.60
N VAL A 54 12.99 -11.29 2.36
CA VAL A 54 13.18 -9.87 2.70
C VAL A 54 13.50 -9.03 1.46
N LEU A 55 14.36 -9.51 0.56
CA LEU A 55 14.65 -8.80 -0.69
C LEU A 55 13.40 -8.65 -1.56
N THR A 56 12.58 -9.69 -1.65
CA THR A 56 11.28 -9.64 -2.34
C THR A 56 10.34 -8.64 -1.67
N PHE A 57 10.23 -8.66 -0.34
CA PHE A 57 9.43 -7.69 0.39
C PHE A 57 9.82 -6.26 0.01
N VAL A 58 11.12 -5.94 0.12
CA VAL A 58 11.63 -4.59 -0.17
C VAL A 58 11.37 -4.21 -1.63
N ALA A 59 11.64 -5.11 -2.58
CA ALA A 59 11.43 -4.83 -4.00
C ALA A 59 9.96 -4.55 -4.33
N VAL A 60 9.04 -5.40 -3.83
CA VAL A 60 7.59 -5.24 -4.06
C VAL A 60 7.07 -4.00 -3.35
N PHE A 61 7.46 -3.79 -2.08
CA PHE A 61 7.02 -2.65 -1.30
C PHE A 61 7.47 -1.33 -1.94
N LEU A 62 8.75 -1.20 -2.30
CA LEU A 62 9.26 0.01 -2.97
C LEU A 62 8.65 0.22 -4.35
N GLY A 63 8.39 -0.86 -5.11
CA GLY A 63 7.71 -0.79 -6.39
C GLY A 63 6.27 -0.27 -6.27
N ALA A 64 5.52 -0.79 -5.30
CA ALA A 64 4.16 -0.33 -5.02
C ALA A 64 4.13 1.09 -4.43
N MET A 65 5.09 1.47 -3.57
CA MET A 65 5.24 2.85 -3.12
C MET A 65 5.52 3.79 -4.30
N ARG A 66 6.40 3.43 -5.23
CA ARG A 66 6.65 4.23 -6.43
C ARG A 66 5.39 4.40 -7.27
N LEU A 67 4.60 3.34 -7.43
CA LEU A 67 3.32 3.40 -8.13
C LEU A 67 2.32 4.33 -7.42
N TYR A 68 2.25 4.27 -6.09
CA TYR A 68 1.46 5.20 -5.28
C TYR A 68 1.87 6.65 -5.51
N PHE A 69 3.17 6.95 -5.45
CA PHE A 69 3.68 8.29 -5.73
C PHE A 69 3.29 8.77 -7.14
N ALA A 70 3.39 7.89 -8.15
CA ALA A 70 3.03 8.24 -9.52
C ALA A 70 1.53 8.53 -9.68
N LEU A 71 0.66 7.76 -9.01
CA LEU A 71 -0.79 7.87 -9.16
C LEU A 71 -1.40 8.99 -8.31
N PHE A 72 -0.93 9.16 -7.08
CA PHE A 72 -1.57 10.01 -6.08
C PHE A 72 -0.78 11.28 -5.77
N MET A 73 0.56 11.25 -5.79
CA MET A 73 1.38 12.42 -5.45
C MET A 73 1.72 13.30 -6.65
N GLN A 74 1.62 12.81 -7.89
CA GLN A 74 1.73 13.70 -9.07
C GLN A 74 0.48 14.54 -9.30
N ASN A 75 -0.65 14.14 -8.71
CA ASN A 75 -1.95 14.77 -8.87
C ASN A 75 -2.45 15.48 -7.59
N ALA A 76 -1.64 15.51 -6.53
CA ALA A 76 -1.91 16.22 -5.28
C ALA A 76 -1.14 17.54 -5.26
#